data_AF-A0A4Q7XWW2-F1
#
_entry.id   AF-A0A4Q7XWW2-F1
#
_cell.length_a   1.000
_cell.length_b   1.000
_cell.length_c   1.000
_cell.angle_alpha   90.00
_cell.angle_beta   90.00
_cell.angle_gamma   90.00
#
_symmetry.space_group_name_H-M   'P 1'
#
loop_
_entity.id
_entity.type
_entity.pdbx_description
1 polymer ?
#
loop_
_entity_poly.entity_id
_entity_poly.type
_entity_poly.pdbx_seq_one_letter_code
_entity_poly.pdbx_strand_id
1 'polypeptide(L)'
;MSSGFNLGWGDEAEPEATADTLNAVDATRDQHRQQTHAAEIEKAVADAVEEIRPGLDKVPDPVEPAGEGALTAEERERLRQCNDAIDLHETAWFMLGKSLDTMATGRLFRDTRHKLEPERCYETIEEWAVVEKGISVSKCSQYRAAWAIGEILKARGLDANPGQVREIVPVRKAYGLNAAVGVYLLVAEVAGKDKVTAERLRETVKLLPGDLQLIEDDDPEAMAKVIKGVLLDEAPAPLPALSAPLRRSVDRRAVDLADTLGRGRIPRQEVTVHLLEAFADPKDTRMFDLLRERMEKATKKAKRKQLP
;
A
#
# COMPACT_ATOMS: atom_id res chain seq x y z
N MET A 1 -66.15 -87.88 -10.81
CA MET A 1 -64.98 -88.21 -11.65
C MET A 1 -64.49 -86.91 -12.26
N SER A 2 -63.48 -86.31 -11.64
CA SER A 2 -62.95 -85.00 -12.02
C SER A 2 -61.91 -85.16 -13.12
N SER A 3 -62.15 -84.54 -14.27
CA SER A 3 -61.18 -84.36 -15.35
C SER A 3 -60.34 -83.12 -15.03
N GLY A 4 -59.03 -83.32 -14.96
CA GLY A 4 -58.05 -82.25 -14.80
C GLY A 4 -57.80 -81.52 -16.11
N PHE A 5 -57.59 -80.21 -16.02
CA PHE A 5 -57.00 -79.40 -17.08
C PHE A 5 -55.62 -78.94 -16.58
N ASN A 6 -54.57 -79.44 -17.24
CA ASN A 6 -53.18 -79.13 -16.96
C ASN A 6 -52.75 -78.00 -17.92
N LEU A 7 -52.47 -76.81 -17.41
CA LEU A 7 -51.86 -75.71 -18.17
C LEU A 7 -50.38 -75.66 -17.80
N GLY A 8 -49.58 -76.39 -18.57
CA GLY A 8 -48.13 -76.22 -18.58
C GLY A 8 -47.78 -74.88 -19.20
N TRP A 9 -47.38 -73.92 -18.39
CA TRP A 9 -46.70 -72.71 -18.84
C TRP A 9 -45.26 -73.09 -19.18
N GLY A 10 -44.92 -72.90 -20.45
CA GLY A 10 -43.59 -73.15 -20.98
C GLY A 10 -42.56 -72.23 -20.33
N ASP A 11 -41.39 -72.81 -20.12
CA ASP A 11 -40.14 -72.19 -19.73
C ASP A 11 -39.76 -71.11 -20.77
N GLU A 12 -40.09 -69.84 -20.51
CA GLU A 12 -39.55 -68.70 -21.25
C GLU A 12 -38.21 -68.33 -20.62
N ALA A 13 -37.12 -68.73 -21.27
CA ALA A 13 -35.79 -68.24 -20.97
C ALA A 13 -35.77 -66.71 -21.13
N GLU A 14 -35.69 -65.99 -20.01
CA GLU A 14 -35.60 -64.53 -20.00
C GLU A 14 -34.30 -64.06 -20.70
N PRO A 15 -34.38 -63.02 -21.56
CA PRO A 15 -33.23 -62.54 -22.32
C PRO A 15 -32.35 -61.59 -21.49
N GLU A 16 -31.33 -62.11 -20.79
CA GLU A 16 -30.32 -61.26 -20.11
C GLU A 16 -29.53 -60.36 -21.09
N ALA A 17 -29.49 -60.68 -22.39
CA ALA A 17 -28.73 -59.93 -23.39
C ALA A 17 -29.33 -58.55 -23.77
N THR A 18 -30.61 -58.29 -23.47
CA THR A 18 -31.26 -57.01 -23.82
C THR A 18 -30.99 -55.90 -22.81
N ALA A 19 -30.62 -56.24 -21.57
CA ALA A 19 -30.30 -55.24 -20.54
C ALA A 19 -28.93 -54.60 -20.76
N ASP A 20 -27.92 -55.39 -21.17
CA ASP A 20 -26.57 -54.88 -21.42
C ASP A 20 -26.48 -53.97 -22.65
N THR A 21 -27.30 -54.22 -23.67
CA THR A 21 -27.34 -53.39 -24.89
C THR A 21 -28.02 -52.04 -24.67
N LEU A 22 -29.03 -51.96 -23.79
CA LEU A 22 -29.67 -50.70 -23.40
C LEU A 22 -28.71 -49.83 -22.56
N ASN A 23 -27.99 -50.43 -21.61
CA ASN A 23 -26.97 -49.73 -20.82
C ASN A 23 -25.83 -49.18 -21.69
N ALA A 24 -25.41 -49.91 -22.73
CA ALA A 24 -24.37 -49.46 -23.66
C ALA A 24 -24.84 -48.30 -24.55
N VAL A 25 -26.11 -48.32 -25.01
CA VAL A 25 -26.69 -47.23 -25.82
C VAL A 25 -26.87 -45.96 -24.99
N ASP A 26 -27.32 -46.08 -23.73
CA ASP A 26 -27.47 -44.93 -22.82
C ASP A 26 -26.11 -44.34 -22.43
N ALA A 27 -25.09 -45.16 -22.16
CA ALA A 27 -23.73 -44.70 -21.91
C ALA A 27 -23.13 -43.93 -23.11
N THR A 28 -23.37 -44.42 -24.33
CA THR A 28 -22.90 -43.76 -25.56
C THR A 28 -23.62 -42.43 -25.78
N ARG A 29 -24.92 -42.36 -25.49
CA ARG A 29 -25.73 -41.14 -25.60
C ARG A 29 -25.31 -40.08 -24.58
N ASP A 30 -25.02 -40.48 -23.35
CA ASP A 30 -24.57 -39.59 -22.30
C ASP A 30 -23.14 -39.09 -22.55
N GLN A 31 -22.25 -39.93 -23.09
CA GLN A 31 -20.93 -39.50 -23.54
C GLN A 31 -21.03 -38.46 -24.66
N HIS A 32 -21.94 -38.66 -25.63
CA HIS A 32 -22.14 -37.70 -26.72
C HIS A 32 -22.75 -36.38 -26.24
N ARG A 33 -23.65 -36.41 -25.24
CA ARG A 33 -24.18 -35.21 -24.56
C ARG A 33 -23.11 -34.47 -23.77
N GLN A 34 -22.25 -35.19 -23.07
CA GLN A 34 -21.13 -34.58 -22.34
C GLN A 34 -20.14 -33.91 -23.30
N GLN A 35 -19.82 -34.56 -24.43
CA GLN A 35 -18.93 -33.99 -25.45
C GLN A 35 -19.53 -32.76 -26.14
N THR A 36 -20.82 -32.79 -26.47
CA THR A 36 -21.51 -31.63 -27.07
C THR A 36 -21.60 -30.47 -26.10
N HIS A 37 -21.95 -30.72 -24.83
CA HIS A 37 -21.97 -29.69 -23.80
C HIS A 37 -20.57 -29.13 -23.51
N ALA A 38 -19.52 -29.96 -23.55
CA ALA A 38 -18.14 -29.50 -23.40
C ALA A 38 -17.72 -28.58 -24.57
N ALA A 39 -18.06 -28.94 -25.82
CA ALA A 39 -17.78 -28.11 -26.99
C ALA A 39 -18.58 -26.80 -27.00
N GLU A 40 -19.83 -26.83 -26.52
CA GLU A 40 -20.65 -25.62 -26.34
C GLU A 40 -20.06 -24.69 -25.26
N ILE A 41 -19.57 -25.25 -24.15
CA ILE A 41 -18.84 -24.49 -23.13
C ILE A 41 -17.57 -23.89 -23.73
N GLU A 42 -16.77 -24.69 -24.45
CA GLU A 42 -15.51 -24.22 -25.04
C GLU A 42 -15.73 -23.07 -26.02
N LYS A 43 -16.76 -23.19 -26.87
CA LYS A 43 -17.17 -22.12 -27.77
C LYS A 43 -17.67 -20.89 -27.02
N ALA A 44 -18.53 -21.05 -26.02
CA ALA A 44 -19.03 -19.94 -25.22
C ALA A 44 -17.92 -19.23 -24.44
N VAL A 45 -16.90 -19.98 -23.99
CA VAL A 45 -15.69 -19.42 -23.38
C VAL A 45 -14.87 -18.65 -24.42
N ALA A 46 -14.67 -19.19 -25.63
CA ALA A 46 -13.95 -18.50 -26.69
C ALA A 46 -14.64 -17.20 -27.11
N ASP A 47 -15.96 -17.24 -27.34
CA ASP A 47 -16.76 -16.07 -27.72
C ASP A 47 -16.75 -15.01 -26.60
N ALA A 48 -16.88 -15.41 -25.33
CA ALA A 48 -16.78 -14.49 -24.19
C ALA A 48 -15.37 -13.91 -24.00
N VAL A 49 -14.33 -14.70 -24.30
CA VAL A 49 -12.93 -14.24 -24.28
C VAL A 49 -12.66 -13.25 -25.40
N GLU A 50 -13.36 -13.33 -26.55
CA GLU A 50 -13.26 -12.34 -27.62
C GLU A 50 -13.99 -11.03 -27.25
N GLU A 51 -15.18 -11.13 -26.63
CA GLU A 51 -16.03 -9.98 -26.27
C GLU A 51 -15.45 -9.12 -25.12
N ILE A 52 -14.73 -9.70 -24.15
CA ILE A 52 -14.27 -9.02 -22.92
C ILE A 52 -12.90 -8.32 -23.07
N ARG A 53 -12.28 -8.28 -24.27
CA ARG A 53 -10.90 -7.74 -24.46
C ARG A 53 -10.80 -6.30 -25.00
N PRO A 54 -11.21 -5.23 -24.31
CA PRO A 54 -10.62 -3.93 -24.59
C PRO A 54 -9.22 -3.87 -23.95
N GLY A 55 -8.17 -4.11 -24.73
CA GLY A 55 -6.78 -3.87 -24.36
C GLY A 55 -5.94 -5.11 -24.00
N LEU A 56 -6.56 -6.22 -23.60
CA LEU A 56 -5.86 -7.49 -23.34
C LEU A 56 -5.47 -8.21 -24.64
N ASP A 57 -6.21 -7.95 -25.72
CA ASP A 57 -5.88 -8.33 -27.10
C ASP A 57 -4.53 -7.78 -27.60
N LYS A 58 -4.04 -6.70 -26.97
CA LYS A 58 -2.76 -6.07 -27.30
C LYS A 58 -1.57 -6.68 -26.58
N VAL A 59 -1.81 -7.53 -25.58
CA VAL A 59 -0.75 -8.26 -24.87
C VAL A 59 -0.58 -9.61 -25.57
N PRO A 60 0.63 -9.94 -26.06
CA PRO A 60 0.86 -11.21 -26.72
C PRO A 60 0.65 -12.38 -25.76
N ASP A 61 0.14 -13.50 -26.28
CA ASP A 61 -0.04 -14.72 -25.49
C ASP A 61 1.31 -15.24 -24.98
N PRO A 62 1.34 -15.93 -23.81
CA PRO A 62 2.54 -16.59 -23.33
C PRO A 62 3.01 -17.67 -24.31
N VAL A 63 4.27 -17.59 -24.74
CA VAL A 63 4.91 -18.59 -25.61
C VAL A 63 6.27 -18.96 -25.03
N GLU A 64 6.66 -20.22 -25.17
CA GLU A 64 8.00 -20.69 -24.82
C GLU A 64 9.09 -19.91 -25.57
N PRO A 65 10.26 -19.68 -24.95
CA PRO A 65 11.36 -18.97 -25.59
C PRO A 65 11.86 -19.76 -26.80
N ALA A 66 12.29 -19.05 -27.86
CA ALA A 66 12.84 -19.69 -29.05
C ALA A 66 14.21 -20.37 -28.78
N GLY A 67 14.88 -19.98 -27.68
CA GLY A 67 16.10 -20.59 -27.17
C GLY A 67 16.70 -19.81 -26.00
N GLU A 68 17.85 -20.24 -25.49
CA GLU A 68 18.55 -19.60 -24.35
C GLU A 68 19.48 -18.43 -24.77
N GLY A 69 19.50 -18.09 -26.07
CA GLY A 69 20.38 -17.06 -26.64
C GLY A 69 19.86 -15.63 -26.45
N ALA A 70 20.48 -14.69 -27.17
CA ALA A 70 19.99 -13.32 -27.23
C ALA A 70 18.60 -13.28 -27.89
N LEU A 71 17.72 -12.39 -27.40
CA LEU A 71 16.36 -12.26 -27.90
C LEU A 71 16.32 -12.01 -29.42
N THR A 72 15.53 -12.84 -30.10
CA THR A 72 15.16 -12.65 -31.50
C THR A 72 14.41 -11.33 -31.69
N ALA A 73 14.25 -10.89 -32.93
CA ALA A 73 13.51 -9.66 -33.23
C ALA A 73 12.04 -9.76 -32.76
N GLU A 74 11.42 -10.93 -32.90
CA GLU A 74 10.05 -11.20 -32.45
C GLU A 74 9.94 -11.18 -30.92
N GLU A 75 10.88 -11.80 -30.21
CA GLU A 75 10.89 -11.79 -28.74
C GLU A 75 11.12 -10.38 -28.18
N ARG A 76 11.94 -9.56 -28.84
CA ARG A 76 12.12 -8.14 -28.48
C ARG A 76 10.84 -7.33 -28.65
N GLU A 77 10.11 -7.58 -29.73
CA GLU A 77 8.83 -6.91 -29.96
C GLU A 77 7.76 -7.34 -28.94
N ARG A 78 7.67 -8.65 -28.61
CA ARG A 78 6.79 -9.10 -27.51
C ARG A 78 7.17 -8.46 -26.18
N LEU A 79 8.46 -8.43 -25.85
CA LEU A 79 8.93 -7.79 -24.61
C LEU A 79 8.50 -6.33 -24.55
N ARG A 80 8.61 -5.59 -25.66
CA ARG A 80 8.15 -4.21 -25.77
C ARG A 80 6.65 -4.09 -25.49
N GLN A 81 5.83 -4.93 -26.14
CA GLN A 81 4.37 -4.94 -25.95
C GLN A 81 3.96 -5.29 -24.51
N CYS A 82 4.64 -6.25 -23.88
CA CYS A 82 4.44 -6.60 -22.49
C CYS A 82 4.79 -5.44 -21.55
N ASN A 83 5.89 -4.73 -21.80
CA ASN A 83 6.27 -3.55 -21.02
C ASN A 83 5.26 -2.42 -21.18
N ASP A 84 4.81 -2.13 -22.41
CA ASP A 84 3.78 -1.13 -22.68
C ASP A 84 2.49 -1.42 -21.87
N ALA A 85 2.12 -2.70 -21.73
CA ALA A 85 0.97 -3.13 -20.95
C ALA A 85 1.17 -2.95 -19.43
N ILE A 86 2.37 -3.19 -18.93
CA ILE A 86 2.74 -2.96 -17.52
C ILE A 86 2.68 -1.45 -17.22
N ASP A 87 3.22 -0.60 -18.09
CA ASP A 87 3.19 0.86 -17.92
C ASP A 87 1.76 1.42 -17.94
N LEU A 88 0.90 0.82 -18.80
CA LEU A 88 -0.53 1.11 -18.81
C LEU A 88 -1.20 0.71 -17.50
N HIS A 89 -0.85 -0.43 -16.91
CA HIS A 89 -1.38 -0.84 -15.60
C HIS A 89 -1.07 0.20 -14.51
N GLU A 90 0.14 0.76 -14.49
CA GLU A 90 0.48 1.80 -13.52
C GLU A 90 -0.37 3.06 -13.70
N THR A 91 -0.61 3.46 -14.95
CA THR A 91 -1.48 4.59 -15.27
C THR A 91 -2.93 4.30 -14.86
N ALA A 92 -3.42 3.10 -15.16
CA ALA A 92 -4.76 2.65 -14.78
C ALA A 92 -4.95 2.63 -13.26
N TRP A 93 -3.90 2.33 -12.50
CA TRP A 93 -3.92 2.38 -11.03
C TRP A 93 -4.25 3.80 -10.52
N PHE A 94 -3.61 4.83 -11.08
CA PHE A 94 -3.89 6.22 -10.72
C PHE A 94 -5.27 6.69 -11.24
N MET A 95 -5.67 6.26 -12.43
CA MET A 95 -7.01 6.53 -12.96
C MET A 95 -8.10 5.93 -12.07
N LEU A 96 -7.90 4.71 -11.55
CA LEU A 96 -8.81 4.08 -10.59
C LEU A 96 -8.91 4.92 -9.31
N GLY A 97 -7.77 5.35 -8.75
CA GLY A 97 -7.76 6.21 -7.57
C GLY A 97 -8.49 7.54 -7.77
N LYS A 98 -8.25 8.21 -8.90
CA LYS A 98 -8.94 9.46 -9.27
C LYS A 98 -10.44 9.25 -9.46
N SER A 99 -10.84 8.14 -10.09
CA SER A 99 -12.24 7.79 -10.30
C SER A 99 -12.96 7.55 -8.97
N LEU A 100 -12.36 6.75 -8.09
CA LEU A 100 -12.89 6.49 -6.74
C LEU A 100 -13.02 7.78 -5.93
N ASP A 101 -12.02 8.67 -6.00
CA ASP A 101 -12.05 9.92 -5.25
C ASP A 101 -13.08 10.91 -5.82
N THR A 102 -13.23 10.95 -7.14
CA THR A 102 -14.27 11.74 -7.81
C THR A 102 -15.67 11.23 -7.42
N MET A 103 -15.87 9.91 -7.43
CA MET A 103 -17.13 9.29 -7.00
C MET A 103 -17.42 9.56 -5.52
N ALA A 104 -16.38 9.52 -4.67
CA ALA A 104 -16.49 9.81 -3.25
C ALA A 104 -16.91 11.26 -3.00
N THR A 105 -16.15 12.21 -3.55
CA THR A 105 -16.40 13.65 -3.42
C THR A 105 -17.76 14.05 -4.00
N GLY A 106 -18.10 13.53 -5.17
CA GLY A 106 -19.39 13.78 -5.81
C GLY A 106 -20.55 13.00 -5.20
N ARG A 107 -20.29 12.08 -4.27
CA ARG A 107 -21.24 11.07 -3.75
C ARG A 107 -22.05 10.40 -4.88
N LEU A 108 -21.39 10.03 -5.97
CA LEU A 108 -22.03 9.54 -7.20
C LEU A 108 -22.67 8.15 -7.02
N PHE A 109 -22.19 7.38 -6.03
CA PHE A 109 -22.72 6.07 -5.66
C PHE A 109 -24.13 6.11 -5.05
N ARG A 110 -24.66 7.30 -4.71
CA ARG A 110 -26.01 7.44 -4.11
C ARG A 110 -27.16 7.05 -5.03
N ASP A 111 -26.92 7.04 -6.35
CA ASP A 111 -27.91 6.67 -7.36
C ASP A 111 -27.85 5.16 -7.69
N THR A 112 -26.86 4.45 -7.14
CA THR A 112 -26.67 3.03 -7.38
C THR A 112 -27.40 2.22 -6.31
N ARG A 113 -28.32 1.34 -6.72
CA ARG A 113 -29.00 0.39 -5.82
C ARG A 113 -28.01 -0.63 -5.27
N HIS A 114 -28.16 -0.99 -4.01
CA HIS A 114 -27.28 -1.95 -3.34
C HIS A 114 -27.50 -3.36 -3.87
N LYS A 115 -26.42 -4.03 -4.30
CA LYS A 115 -26.49 -5.36 -4.97
C LYS A 115 -27.13 -6.45 -4.11
N LEU A 116 -26.90 -6.41 -2.79
CA LEU A 116 -27.44 -7.39 -1.83
C LEU A 116 -28.74 -6.92 -1.17
N GLU A 117 -29.04 -5.61 -1.22
CA GLU A 117 -30.18 -5.00 -0.52
C GLU A 117 -30.88 -4.01 -1.46
N PRO A 118 -31.65 -4.49 -2.46
CA PRO A 118 -32.12 -3.67 -3.57
C PRO A 118 -33.04 -2.49 -3.20
N GLU A 119 -33.54 -2.47 -1.96
CA GLU A 119 -34.41 -1.44 -1.39
C GLU A 119 -33.66 -0.18 -0.95
N ARG A 120 -32.32 -0.23 -0.87
CA ARG A 120 -31.49 0.93 -0.49
C ARG A 120 -30.37 1.20 -1.49
N CYS A 121 -29.83 2.41 -1.42
CA CYS A 121 -28.60 2.79 -2.12
C CYS A 121 -27.40 2.77 -1.17
N TYR A 122 -26.21 2.85 -1.73
CA TYR A 122 -24.96 2.92 -0.97
C TYR A 122 -24.82 4.24 -0.21
N GLU A 123 -24.32 4.17 1.03
CA GLU A 123 -24.11 5.37 1.87
C GLU A 123 -22.70 5.94 1.76
N THR A 124 -21.72 5.05 1.53
CA THR A 124 -20.30 5.39 1.44
C THR A 124 -19.66 4.80 0.19
N ILE A 125 -18.56 5.41 -0.25
CA ILE A 125 -17.79 4.88 -1.40
C ILE A 125 -17.11 3.56 -1.04
N GLU A 126 -16.72 3.38 0.23
CA GLU A 126 -16.04 2.18 0.71
C GLU A 126 -16.96 0.96 0.67
N GLU A 127 -18.23 1.11 1.07
CA GLU A 127 -19.26 0.08 0.94
C GLU A 127 -19.50 -0.27 -0.53
N TRP A 128 -19.74 0.75 -1.37
CA TRP A 128 -19.93 0.57 -2.81
C TRP A 128 -18.75 -0.16 -3.46
N ALA A 129 -17.52 0.24 -3.13
CA ALA A 129 -16.31 -0.32 -3.72
C ALA A 129 -16.11 -1.81 -3.34
N VAL A 130 -16.47 -2.19 -2.12
CA VAL A 130 -16.41 -3.59 -1.66
C VAL A 130 -17.45 -4.44 -2.39
N VAL A 131 -18.71 -3.99 -2.42
CA VAL A 131 -19.83 -4.80 -2.92
C VAL A 131 -19.87 -4.86 -4.45
N GLU A 132 -19.66 -3.73 -5.13
CA GLU A 132 -19.76 -3.67 -6.59
C GLU A 132 -18.47 -4.08 -7.31
N LYS A 133 -17.31 -3.76 -6.71
CA LYS A 133 -16.01 -3.88 -7.39
C LYS A 133 -15.04 -4.83 -6.69
N GLY A 134 -15.38 -5.38 -5.53
CA GLY A 134 -14.47 -6.27 -4.78
C GLY A 134 -13.21 -5.57 -4.25
N ILE A 135 -13.25 -4.23 -4.15
CA ILE A 135 -12.12 -3.43 -3.67
C ILE A 135 -12.26 -3.26 -2.15
N SER A 136 -11.31 -3.77 -1.38
CA SER A 136 -11.36 -3.63 0.08
C SER A 136 -11.31 -2.17 0.52
N VAL A 137 -11.92 -1.86 1.68
CA VAL A 137 -11.93 -0.52 2.29
C VAL A 137 -10.53 0.10 2.36
N SER A 138 -9.54 -0.69 2.79
CA SER A 138 -8.15 -0.26 2.87
C SER A 138 -7.57 0.08 1.50
N LYS A 139 -7.81 -0.76 0.47
CA LYS A 139 -7.34 -0.48 -0.89
C LYS A 139 -8.02 0.76 -1.49
N CYS A 140 -9.33 0.90 -1.31
CA CYS A 140 -10.08 2.09 -1.75
C CYS A 140 -9.47 3.37 -1.17
N SER A 141 -9.25 3.40 0.15
CA SER A 141 -8.59 4.51 0.83
C SER A 141 -7.17 4.77 0.31
N GLN A 142 -6.39 3.71 0.04
CA GLN A 142 -5.03 3.82 -0.50
C GLN A 142 -5.02 4.44 -1.90
N TYR A 143 -5.89 3.98 -2.81
CA TYR A 143 -5.97 4.50 -4.18
C TYR A 143 -6.34 5.99 -4.19
N ARG A 144 -7.34 6.37 -3.40
CA ARG A 144 -7.77 7.77 -3.25
C ARG A 144 -6.68 8.66 -2.66
N ALA A 145 -5.91 8.16 -1.69
CA ALA A 145 -4.83 8.92 -1.06
C ALA A 145 -3.58 9.09 -1.94
N ALA A 146 -3.43 8.31 -3.02
CA ALA A 146 -2.19 8.26 -3.81
C ALA A 146 -2.29 8.92 -5.19
N TRP A 147 -3.48 8.94 -5.83
CA TRP A 147 -3.61 9.30 -7.25
C TRP A 147 -3.03 10.67 -7.62
N ALA A 148 -3.28 11.69 -6.80
CA ALA A 148 -2.82 13.06 -7.09
C ALA A 148 -1.29 13.18 -7.10
N ILE A 149 -0.61 12.39 -6.26
CA ILE A 149 0.85 12.35 -6.24
C ILE A 149 1.36 11.73 -7.54
N GLY A 150 0.79 10.59 -7.94
CA GLY A 150 1.16 9.89 -9.18
C GLY A 150 0.93 10.74 -10.42
N GLU A 151 -0.19 11.45 -10.50
CA GLU A 151 -0.51 12.35 -11.62
C GLU A 151 0.55 13.45 -11.78
N ILE A 152 0.95 14.10 -10.69
CA ILE A 152 1.97 15.16 -10.73
C ILE A 152 3.34 14.60 -11.11
N LEU A 153 3.71 13.44 -10.57
CA LEU A 153 5.00 12.81 -10.88
C LEU A 153 5.06 12.40 -12.37
N LYS A 154 4.00 11.78 -12.90
CA LYS A 154 3.92 11.45 -14.34
C LYS A 154 3.93 12.71 -15.21
N ALA A 155 3.21 13.76 -14.84
CA ALA A 155 3.24 15.04 -15.57
C ALA A 155 4.64 15.69 -15.60
N ARG A 156 5.50 15.38 -14.62
CA ARG A 156 6.90 15.82 -14.55
C ARG A 156 7.88 14.86 -15.26
N GLY A 157 7.38 13.82 -15.93
CA GLY A 157 8.20 12.82 -16.60
C GLY A 157 8.98 11.93 -15.63
N LEU A 158 8.46 11.72 -14.42
CA LEU A 158 9.00 10.79 -13.44
C LEU A 158 8.16 9.52 -13.46
N ASP A 159 8.82 8.39 -13.70
CA ASP A 159 8.17 7.09 -13.79
C ASP A 159 7.99 6.49 -12.39
N ALA A 160 7.03 7.06 -11.66
CA ALA A 160 6.77 6.68 -10.29
C ALA A 160 5.77 5.52 -10.20
N ASN A 161 6.27 4.34 -9.84
CA ASN A 161 5.41 3.18 -9.69
C ASN A 161 4.46 3.31 -8.47
N PRO A 162 3.32 2.60 -8.45
CA PRO A 162 2.36 2.69 -7.34
C PRO A 162 2.91 2.28 -5.97
N GLY A 163 4.00 1.49 -5.92
CA GLY A 163 4.66 1.12 -4.67
C GLY A 163 5.41 2.30 -4.06
N GLN A 164 6.19 3.01 -4.86
CA GLN A 164 6.91 4.23 -4.47
C GLN A 164 5.95 5.31 -3.97
N VAL A 165 4.85 5.54 -4.70
CA VAL A 165 3.87 6.57 -4.34
C VAL A 165 3.21 6.27 -2.98
N ARG A 166 2.97 5.00 -2.66
CA ARG A 166 2.39 4.61 -1.36
C ARG A 166 3.26 5.00 -0.17
N GLU A 167 4.58 4.95 -0.31
CA GLU A 167 5.51 5.26 0.78
C GLU A 167 5.52 6.76 1.14
N ILE A 168 5.14 7.62 0.19
CA ILE A 168 5.05 9.08 0.39
C ILE A 168 3.62 9.57 0.70
N VAL A 169 2.61 8.69 0.70
CA VAL A 169 1.25 9.03 1.15
C VAL A 169 1.21 9.56 2.60
N PRO A 170 1.96 8.99 3.58
CA PRO A 170 2.01 9.55 4.93
C PRO A 170 2.47 11.01 4.96
N VAL A 171 3.45 11.38 4.12
CA VAL A 171 3.92 12.77 3.97
C VAL A 171 2.79 13.65 3.45
N ARG A 172 2.03 13.19 2.46
CA ARG A 172 0.86 13.95 1.96
C ARG A 172 -0.16 14.20 3.07
N LYS A 173 -0.41 13.21 3.93
CA LYS A 173 -1.38 13.33 5.03
C LYS A 173 -0.91 14.31 6.12
N ALA A 174 0.39 14.34 6.39
CA ALA A 174 0.96 15.20 7.43
C ALA A 174 1.24 16.64 6.93
N TYR A 175 1.69 16.78 5.68
CA TYR A 175 2.34 18.00 5.16
C TYR A 175 1.78 18.48 3.82
N GLY A 176 0.76 17.83 3.28
CA GLY A 176 0.13 18.21 2.02
C GLY A 176 0.81 17.67 0.77
N LEU A 177 0.20 17.95 -0.38
CA LEU A 177 0.57 17.34 -1.67
C LEU A 177 1.96 17.77 -2.16
N ASN A 178 2.28 19.06 -2.03
CA ASN A 178 3.57 19.61 -2.49
C ASN A 178 4.75 19.01 -1.73
N ALA A 179 4.61 18.81 -0.42
CA ALA A 179 5.64 18.19 0.42
C ALA A 179 5.92 16.74 -0.03
N ALA A 180 4.87 15.94 -0.29
CA ALA A 180 5.04 14.57 -0.77
C ALA A 180 5.77 14.49 -2.12
N VAL A 181 5.43 15.39 -3.06
CA VAL A 181 6.12 15.49 -4.35
C VAL A 181 7.57 15.97 -4.17
N GLY A 182 7.80 16.92 -3.27
CA GLY A 182 9.13 17.44 -2.95
C GLY A 182 10.07 16.36 -2.41
N VAL A 183 9.58 15.49 -1.52
CA VAL A 183 10.34 14.34 -1.01
C VAL A 183 10.77 13.42 -2.14
N TYR A 184 9.86 13.08 -3.07
CA TYR A 184 10.21 12.24 -4.21
C TYR A 184 11.28 12.91 -5.10
N LEU A 185 11.07 14.19 -5.45
CA LEU A 185 12.00 14.94 -6.30
C LEU A 185 13.41 14.99 -5.71
N LEU A 186 13.50 15.21 -4.42
CA LEU A 186 14.79 15.29 -3.76
C LEU A 186 15.50 13.93 -3.73
N VAL A 187 14.76 12.85 -3.46
CA VAL A 187 15.33 11.50 -3.56
C VAL A 187 15.79 11.24 -5.00
N ALA A 188 15.04 11.69 -6.00
CA ALA A 188 15.44 11.60 -7.41
C ALA A 188 16.67 12.47 -7.74
N GLU A 189 16.83 13.65 -7.14
CA GLU A 189 18.00 14.52 -7.31
C GLU A 189 19.25 13.88 -6.71
N VAL A 190 19.15 13.31 -5.51
CA VAL A 190 20.30 12.71 -4.81
C VAL A 190 20.66 11.33 -5.37
N ALA A 191 19.67 10.48 -5.66
CA ALA A 191 19.89 9.11 -6.11
C ALA A 191 20.04 8.98 -7.63
N GLY A 192 19.48 9.90 -8.39
CA GLY A 192 19.15 9.73 -9.81
C GLY A 192 17.72 9.22 -9.99
N LYS A 193 17.07 9.66 -11.07
CA LYS A 193 15.65 9.36 -11.38
C LYS A 193 15.35 7.86 -11.40
N ASP A 194 16.24 7.06 -11.96
CA ASP A 194 16.04 5.61 -12.13
C ASP A 194 16.34 4.79 -10.86
N LYS A 195 16.86 5.43 -9.80
CA LYS A 195 17.26 4.76 -8.54
C LYS A 195 16.34 5.08 -7.37
N VAL A 196 15.20 5.69 -7.62
CA VAL A 196 14.20 5.93 -6.60
C VAL A 196 13.51 4.61 -6.28
N THR A 197 13.75 4.05 -5.10
CA THR A 197 13.08 2.82 -4.65
C THR A 197 12.07 3.13 -3.55
N ALA A 198 11.05 2.28 -3.42
CA ALA A 198 10.08 2.37 -2.32
C ALA A 198 10.77 2.30 -0.95
N GLU A 199 11.80 1.46 -0.81
CA GLU A 199 12.58 1.35 0.42
C GLU A 199 13.30 2.66 0.77
N ARG A 200 13.97 3.29 -0.19
CA ARG A 200 14.66 4.56 0.03
C ARG A 200 13.67 5.70 0.35
N LEU A 201 12.51 5.72 -0.30
CA LEU A 201 11.44 6.66 0.05
C LEU A 201 10.97 6.43 1.48
N ARG A 202 10.73 5.18 1.89
CA ARG A 202 10.34 4.83 3.26
C ARG A 202 11.37 5.27 4.28
N GLU A 203 12.66 5.06 4.02
CA GLU A 203 13.75 5.52 4.89
C GLU A 203 13.78 7.04 5.00
N THR A 204 13.67 7.74 3.86
CA THR A 204 13.62 9.21 3.82
C THR A 204 12.43 9.73 4.62
N VAL A 205 11.25 9.13 4.45
CA VAL A 205 10.03 9.50 5.18
C VAL A 205 10.17 9.26 6.69
N LYS A 206 10.89 8.23 7.12
CA LYS A 206 11.18 8.00 8.55
C LYS A 206 12.09 9.06 9.16
N LEU A 207 12.94 9.69 8.35
CA LEU A 207 13.87 10.73 8.80
C LEU A 207 13.21 12.11 8.87
N LEU A 208 12.05 12.30 8.25
CA LEU A 208 11.29 13.54 8.38
C LEU A 208 10.83 13.71 9.83
N PRO A 209 11.16 14.85 10.49
CA PRO A 209 10.67 15.14 11.83
C PRO A 209 9.15 15.09 11.83
N GLY A 210 8.54 14.31 12.74
CA GLY A 210 7.09 14.08 12.77
C GLY A 210 6.22 15.31 13.11
N ASP A 211 6.85 16.43 13.47
CA ASP A 211 6.19 17.64 13.98
C ASP A 211 6.45 18.89 13.11
N LEU A 212 6.98 18.76 11.89
CA LEU A 212 7.06 19.90 10.97
C LEU A 212 5.65 20.22 10.45
N GLN A 213 4.79 20.86 11.24
CA GLN A 213 3.59 21.50 10.70
C GLN A 213 4.03 22.56 9.69
N LEU A 214 4.17 22.15 8.43
CA LEU A 214 4.42 23.06 7.34
C LEU A 214 3.16 23.90 7.17
N ILE A 215 3.33 25.21 7.29
CA ILE A 215 2.30 26.14 6.85
C ILE A 215 2.33 26.06 5.31
N GLU A 216 1.17 26.17 4.65
CA GLU A 216 1.04 26.02 3.19
C GLU A 216 1.96 26.93 2.35
N ASP A 217 2.62 27.91 3.00
CA ASP A 217 3.54 28.89 2.41
C ASP A 217 5.04 28.61 2.66
N ASP A 218 5.43 27.48 3.27
CA ASP A 218 6.85 27.19 3.48
C ASP A 218 7.59 26.84 2.17
N ASP A 219 8.70 27.53 1.96
CA ASP A 219 9.52 27.50 0.75
C ASP A 219 10.04 26.07 0.44
N PRO A 220 9.69 25.49 -0.72
CA PRO A 220 10.15 24.16 -1.13
C PRO A 220 11.68 24.05 -1.20
N GLU A 221 12.41 25.16 -1.37
CA GLU A 221 13.88 25.16 -1.36
C GLU A 221 14.48 24.96 0.04
N ALA A 222 13.85 25.50 1.09
CA ALA A 222 14.29 25.32 2.47
C ALA A 222 14.11 23.86 2.92
N MET A 223 13.00 23.23 2.51
CA MET A 223 12.74 21.80 2.69
C MET A 223 13.75 20.93 1.94
N ALA A 224 14.00 21.27 0.67
CA ALA A 224 15.02 20.60 -0.13
C ALA A 224 16.39 20.69 0.57
N LYS A 225 16.74 21.84 1.17
CA LYS A 225 18.01 22.01 1.90
C LYS A 225 18.10 21.17 3.17
N VAL A 226 17.05 21.11 4.00
CA VAL A 226 17.04 20.27 5.22
C VAL A 226 17.16 18.80 4.86
N ILE A 227 16.38 18.34 3.90
CA ILE A 227 16.38 16.92 3.53
C ILE A 227 17.65 16.59 2.71
N LYS A 228 18.21 17.53 1.94
CA LYS A 228 19.53 17.40 1.27
C LYS A 228 20.67 17.27 2.28
N GLY A 229 20.64 18.02 3.38
CA GLY A 229 21.58 17.86 4.49
C GLY A 229 21.47 16.48 5.15
N VAL A 230 20.25 15.95 5.29
CA VAL A 230 19.99 14.61 5.83
C VAL A 230 20.39 13.49 4.86
N LEU A 231 20.20 13.68 3.55
CA LEU A 231 20.50 12.68 2.51
C LEU A 231 21.98 12.62 2.11
N LEU A 232 22.76 13.68 2.36
CA LEU A 232 24.19 13.79 2.00
C LEU A 232 25.16 13.46 3.15
N ASP A 233 24.70 12.85 4.25
CA ASP A 233 25.52 12.58 5.44
C ASP A 233 26.13 13.84 6.10
N GLU A 234 25.57 15.03 5.87
CA GLU A 234 25.73 16.19 6.77
C GLU A 234 24.73 16.08 7.93
N ALA A 235 24.71 14.92 8.59
CA ALA A 235 24.01 14.78 9.85
C ALA A 235 24.73 15.65 10.90
N PRO A 236 24.07 16.57 11.62
CA PRO A 236 24.57 16.93 12.93
C PRO A 236 24.63 15.62 13.72
N ALA A 237 25.83 15.31 14.25
CA ALA A 237 26.12 14.05 14.92
C ALA A 237 24.95 13.63 15.82
N PRO A 238 24.55 12.34 15.81
CA PRO A 238 23.45 11.86 16.64
C PRO A 238 23.70 12.31 18.07
N LEU A 239 22.78 13.12 18.61
CA LEU A 239 22.87 13.59 19.98
C LEU A 239 23.10 12.37 20.88
N PRO A 240 24.16 12.36 21.70
CA PRO A 240 24.52 11.18 22.47
C PRO A 240 23.31 10.75 23.31
N ALA A 241 22.91 9.48 23.13
CA ALA A 241 21.75 8.93 23.79
C ALA A 241 21.86 9.15 25.30
N LEU A 242 20.94 9.95 25.88
CA LEU A 242 20.93 10.24 27.31
C LEU A 242 20.97 8.94 28.10
N SER A 243 21.89 8.83 29.06
CA SER A 243 22.04 7.64 29.91
C SER A 243 20.74 7.34 30.67
N ALA A 244 20.41 6.06 30.90
CA ALA A 244 19.18 5.66 31.60
C ALA A 244 18.94 6.35 32.97
N PRO A 245 19.97 6.67 33.77
CA PRO A 245 19.80 7.49 34.98
C PRO A 245 19.35 8.92 34.67
N LEU A 246 19.96 9.55 33.67
CA LEU A 246 19.63 10.92 33.25
C LEU A 246 18.21 10.99 32.68
N ARG A 247 17.79 9.97 31.92
CA ARG A 247 16.41 9.82 31.44
C ARG A 247 15.40 9.91 32.58
N ARG A 248 15.60 9.10 33.63
CA ARG A 248 14.72 9.06 34.81
C ARG A 248 14.70 10.38 35.58
N SER A 249 15.82 11.10 35.62
CA SER A 249 15.89 12.42 36.27
C SER A 249 15.13 13.49 35.49
N VAL A 250 15.23 13.48 34.15
CA VAL A 250 14.45 14.38 33.28
C VAL A 250 12.95 14.08 33.41
N ASP A 251 12.56 12.81 33.40
CA ASP A 251 11.16 12.42 33.50
C ASP A 251 10.54 12.84 34.86
N ARG A 252 11.28 12.69 35.98
CA ARG A 252 10.82 13.21 37.28
C ARG A 252 10.69 14.73 37.28
N ARG A 253 11.66 15.42 36.70
CA ARG A 253 11.66 16.89 36.70
C ARG A 253 10.54 17.45 35.82
N ALA A 254 10.20 16.77 34.73
CA ALA A 254 9.07 17.10 33.88
C ALA A 254 7.74 16.98 34.64
N VAL A 255 7.58 15.96 35.49
CA VAL A 255 6.41 15.79 36.36
C VAL A 255 6.38 16.89 37.43
N ASP A 256 7.47 17.13 38.15
CA ASP A 256 7.55 18.21 39.14
C ASP A 256 7.20 19.59 38.54
N LEU A 257 7.67 19.85 37.31
CA LEU A 257 7.40 21.10 36.58
C LEU A 257 5.93 21.20 36.16
N ALA A 258 5.34 20.09 35.69
CA ALA A 258 3.94 20.02 35.34
C ALA A 258 3.04 20.34 36.54
N ASP A 259 3.34 19.73 37.69
CA ASP A 259 2.62 19.95 38.95
C ASP A 259 2.75 21.41 39.42
N THR A 260 3.94 22.00 39.30
CA THR A 260 4.20 23.41 39.69
C THR A 260 3.46 24.39 38.78
N LEU A 261 3.35 24.08 37.49
CA LEU A 261 2.68 24.92 36.50
C LEU A 261 1.16 24.68 36.42
N GLY A 262 0.62 23.73 37.19
CA GLY A 262 -0.79 23.34 37.13
C GLY A 262 -1.21 22.79 35.76
N ARG A 263 -0.25 22.24 34.99
CA ARG A 263 -0.49 21.67 33.66
C ARG A 263 -0.56 20.14 33.76
N GLY A 264 -1.22 19.53 32.78
CA GLY A 264 -1.13 18.08 32.58
C GLY A 264 0.30 17.63 32.27
N ARG A 265 0.50 16.32 32.09
CA ARG A 265 1.82 15.72 31.83
C ARG A 265 2.56 16.46 30.70
N ILE A 266 3.68 17.10 31.03
CA ILE A 266 4.54 17.75 30.03
C ILE A 266 5.35 16.67 29.30
N PRO A 267 5.26 16.57 27.96
CA PRO A 267 6.05 15.63 27.20
C PRO A 267 7.53 15.93 27.32
N ARG A 268 8.33 14.88 27.42
CA ARG A 268 9.79 14.97 27.65
C ARG A 268 10.51 15.76 26.56
N GLN A 269 10.04 15.68 25.32
CA GLN A 269 10.63 16.39 24.18
C GLN A 269 10.53 17.91 24.40
N GLU A 270 9.39 18.41 24.86
CA GLU A 270 9.18 19.83 25.18
C GLU A 270 10.17 20.31 26.26
N VAL A 271 10.36 19.54 27.34
CA VAL A 271 11.36 19.88 28.38
C VAL A 271 12.78 19.90 27.81
N THR A 272 13.10 18.99 26.90
CA THR A 272 14.43 18.89 26.31
C THR A 272 14.70 20.05 25.34
N VAL A 273 13.70 20.43 24.53
CA VAL A 273 13.76 21.58 23.63
C VAL A 273 13.97 22.87 24.40
N HIS A 274 13.17 23.13 25.44
CA HIS A 274 13.32 24.34 26.24
C HIS A 274 14.65 24.40 27.01
N LEU A 275 15.18 23.26 27.45
CA LEU A 275 16.53 23.21 28.01
C LEU A 275 17.59 23.57 26.96
N LEU A 276 17.48 23.04 25.74
CA LEU A 276 18.41 23.34 24.66
C LEU A 276 18.33 24.80 24.22
N GLU A 277 17.12 25.37 24.12
CA GLU A 277 16.89 26.80 23.87
C GLU A 277 17.54 27.67 24.95
N ALA A 278 17.40 27.30 26.22
CA ALA A 278 18.03 28.01 27.34
C ALA A 278 19.56 27.91 27.34
N PHE A 279 20.15 26.86 26.73
CA PHE A 279 21.61 26.76 26.53
C PHE A 279 22.09 27.43 25.24
N ALA A 280 21.20 27.61 24.26
CA ALA A 280 21.52 28.22 22.98
C ALA A 280 21.47 29.75 23.03
N ASP A 281 20.80 30.36 24.02
CA ASP A 281 20.80 31.81 24.21
C ASP A 281 22.10 32.29 24.88
N PRO A 282 23.01 32.97 24.15
CA PRO A 282 24.26 33.46 24.72
C PRO A 282 24.07 34.60 25.73
N LYS A 283 22.86 35.15 25.86
CA LYS A 283 22.53 36.25 26.79
C LYS A 283 21.94 35.75 28.12
N ASP A 284 21.41 34.53 28.19
CA ASP A 284 20.89 33.95 29.43
C ASP A 284 21.92 33.02 30.09
N THR A 285 22.73 33.58 31.00
CA THR A 285 23.74 32.80 31.72
C THR A 285 23.19 32.02 32.92
N ARG A 286 21.89 32.17 33.26
CA ARG A 286 21.33 31.62 34.52
C ARG A 286 21.44 30.11 34.58
N MET A 287 21.12 29.43 33.48
CA MET A 287 21.22 27.97 33.39
C MET A 287 22.67 27.50 33.39
N PHE A 288 23.57 28.23 32.73
CA PHE A 288 25.00 27.95 32.74
C PHE A 288 25.60 28.06 34.15
N ASP A 289 25.27 29.13 34.88
CA ASP A 289 25.75 29.38 36.24
C ASP A 289 25.25 28.34 37.23
N LEU A 290 23.96 27.96 37.16
CA LEU A 290 23.38 26.90 37.98
C LEU A 290 24.06 25.54 37.75
N LEU A 291 24.40 25.24 36.49
CA LEU A 291 25.06 23.99 36.13
C LEU A 291 26.52 23.98 36.59
N ARG A 292 27.22 25.10 36.44
CA ARG A 292 28.57 25.31 36.97
C ARG A 292 28.62 25.10 38.48
N GLU A 293 27.72 25.73 39.23
CA GLU A 293 27.62 25.53 40.69
C GLU A 293 27.36 24.06 41.07
N ARG A 294 26.49 23.38 40.32
CA ARG A 294 26.16 21.97 40.58
C ARG A 294 27.36 21.07 40.32
N MET A 295 28.14 21.34 39.27
CA MET A 295 29.38 20.63 38.97
C MET A 295 30.46 20.87 40.04
N GLU A 296 30.59 22.11 40.53
CA GLU A 296 31.48 22.42 41.65
C GLU A 296 31.07 21.72 42.95
N LYS A 297 29.76 21.66 43.25
CA LYS A 297 29.23 20.93 44.41
C LYS A 297 29.47 19.42 44.27
N ALA A 298 29.29 18.85 43.09
CA ALA A 298 29.53 17.44 42.81
C ALA A 298 31.02 17.07 42.95
N THR A 299 31.92 17.89 42.41
CA THR A 299 33.38 17.69 42.53
C THR A 299 33.86 17.85 43.98
N LYS A 300 33.37 18.84 44.73
CA LYS A 300 33.63 18.97 46.17
C LYS A 300 33.14 17.76 46.97
N LYS A 301 31.95 17.24 46.66
CA LYS A 301 31.39 16.03 47.29
C LYS A 301 32.19 14.77 46.97
N ALA A 302 32.66 14.63 45.72
CA ALA A 302 33.52 13.53 45.31
C ALA A 302 34.87 13.56 46.05
N LYS A 303 35.50 14.74 46.15
CA LYS A 303 36.75 14.93 46.93
C LYS A 303 36.57 14.61 48.42
N ARG A 304 35.46 15.04 49.04
CA ARG A 304 35.15 14.70 50.44
C ARG A 304 34.94 13.20 50.69
N LYS A 305 34.45 12.46 49.69
CA LYS A 305 34.26 11.00 49.77
C LYS A 305 35.57 10.21 49.57
N GLN A 306 36.63 10.87 49.11
CA GLN A 306 37.94 10.29 48.82
C GLN A 306 39.00 10.63 49.88
N LEU A 307 38.70 11.49 50.87
CA LEU A 307 39.54 11.61 52.07
C LEU A 307 39.15 10.51 53.07
N PRO A 308 40.13 9.73 53.59
CA PRO A 308 39.92 8.69 54.59
C PRO A 308 39.48 9.24 55.95
#